data_AF-A0A7C1FXV9-F1
#
_entry.id   AF-A0A7C1FXV9-F1
#
_cell.length_a   1.000
_cell.length_b   1.000
_cell.length_c   1.000
_cell.angle_alpha   90.00
_cell.angle_beta   90.00
_cell.angle_gamma   90.00
#
_symmetry.space_group_name_H-M   'P 1'
#
loop_
_entity.id
_entity.type
_entity.pdbx_description
1 polymer ?
#
loop_
_entity_poly.entity_id
_entity_poly.type
_entity_poly.pdbx_seq_one_letter_code
_entity_poly.pdbx_strand_id
1 'polypeptide(L)'
;MKLPPEGARWLVRLRWIACAAVLCVAFVASTVWQIAANATLLYLVGCAMLAYNFAFWLSQRAVWTGEANVERNIFLQILCDLTALTLLLYFTDLPRNPFIVYYVFHMIIAGMYLRGRAPYVVAALTSAMVGGIMLLEYWGVIPRYALRFSAAADARPDLHYLELLAIFVAFCSAVWITVYFTTAIRRYVDRAHAEIRQKEKMLGIGQLVAGIAHQIANPLDGVQNCLQRIGESVKDDARLTEYVR
;
A
#
# COMPACT_ATOMS: atom_id res chain seq x y z
N MET A 1 -2.80 1.27 -11.90
CA MET A 1 -3.40 -0.09 -11.84
C MET A 1 -4.48 -0.16 -10.76
N LYS A 2 -5.61 -0.86 -10.98
CA LYS A 2 -6.42 -1.38 -9.86
C LYS A 2 -5.60 -2.51 -9.26
N LEU A 3 -5.27 -2.45 -7.97
CA LEU A 3 -4.63 -3.58 -7.31
C LEU A 3 -5.58 -4.79 -7.42
N PRO A 4 -5.05 -6.01 -7.66
CA PRO A 4 -5.89 -7.19 -7.78
C PRO A 4 -6.74 -7.34 -6.50
N PRO A 5 -7.96 -7.89 -6.60
CA PRO A 5 -8.86 -8.10 -5.45
C PRO A 5 -8.23 -8.94 -4.33
N GLU A 6 -7.11 -9.61 -4.62
CA GLU A 6 -6.26 -10.33 -3.68
C GLU A 6 -5.63 -9.41 -2.61
N GLY A 7 -5.22 -8.18 -2.97
CA GLY A 7 -4.60 -7.24 -2.03
C GLY A 7 -5.55 -6.81 -0.92
N ALA A 8 -6.82 -6.54 -1.26
CA ALA A 8 -7.86 -6.21 -0.29
C ALA A 8 -8.14 -7.39 0.66
N ARG A 9 -8.20 -8.63 0.14
CA ARG A 9 -8.39 -9.83 0.98
C ARG A 9 -7.20 -10.10 1.88
N TRP A 10 -5.98 -9.85 1.41
CA TRP A 10 -4.76 -9.97 2.20
C TRP A 10 -4.76 -8.99 3.38
N LEU A 11 -5.15 -7.73 3.14
CA LEU A 11 -5.29 -6.73 4.20
C LEU A 11 -6.32 -7.14 5.25
N VAL A 12 -7.47 -7.70 4.84
CA VAL A 12 -8.48 -8.23 5.77
C VAL A 12 -7.89 -9.34 6.63
N ARG A 13 -7.17 -10.32 6.04
CA ARG A 13 -6.51 -11.39 6.81
C ARG A 13 -5.46 -10.84 7.78
N LEU A 14 -4.66 -9.88 7.35
CA LEU A 14 -3.65 -9.24 8.20
C LEU A 14 -4.29 -8.56 9.43
N ARG A 15 -5.48 -7.97 9.29
CA ARG A 15 -6.22 -7.35 10.40
C ARG A 15 -6.73 -8.35 11.42
N TRP A 16 -7.17 -9.53 10.98
CA TRP A 16 -7.54 -10.62 11.90
C TRP A 16 -6.33 -11.08 12.70
N ILE A 17 -5.17 -11.22 12.04
CA ILE A 17 -3.90 -11.55 12.70
C ILE A 17 -3.51 -10.44 13.69
N ALA A 18 -3.62 -9.17 13.30
CA ALA A 18 -3.31 -8.04 14.16
C ALA A 18 -4.25 -7.95 15.38
N CYS A 19 -5.56 -8.17 15.20
CA CYS A 19 -6.52 -8.23 16.32
C CYS A 19 -6.19 -9.39 17.25
N ALA A 20 -5.90 -10.57 16.71
CA ALA A 20 -5.49 -11.72 17.51
C ALA A 20 -4.17 -11.45 18.25
N ALA A 21 -3.20 -10.81 17.61
CA ALA A 21 -1.93 -10.43 18.21
C ALA A 21 -2.13 -9.40 19.33
N VAL A 22 -2.94 -8.36 19.11
CA VAL A 22 -3.27 -7.35 20.13
C VAL A 22 -3.97 -7.99 21.33
N LEU A 23 -4.95 -8.86 21.10
CA LEU A 23 -5.64 -9.58 22.18
C LEU A 23 -4.71 -10.54 22.92
N CYS A 24 -3.83 -11.24 22.19
CA CYS A 24 -2.84 -12.13 22.79
C CYS A 24 -1.82 -11.35 23.64
N VAL A 25 -1.28 -10.25 23.13
CA VAL A 25 -0.35 -9.38 23.87
C VAL A 25 -1.05 -8.76 25.07
N ALA A 26 -2.29 -8.30 24.94
CA ALA A 26 -3.08 -7.78 26.05
C ALA A 26 -3.33 -8.87 27.13
N PHE A 27 -3.69 -10.08 26.70
CA PHE A 27 -3.90 -11.22 27.60
C PHE A 27 -2.64 -11.63 28.35
N VAL A 28 -1.51 -11.70 27.64
CA VAL A 28 -0.23 -12.05 28.23
C VAL A 28 0.25 -10.92 29.16
N ALA A 29 0.12 -9.66 28.76
CA ALA A 29 0.47 -8.50 29.59
C ALA A 29 -0.39 -8.39 30.85
N SER A 30 -1.68 -8.76 30.79
CA SER A 30 -2.58 -8.75 31.95
C SER A 30 -2.35 -9.95 32.87
N THR A 31 -2.28 -11.16 32.31
CA THR A 31 -2.38 -12.41 33.08
C THR A 31 -1.03 -12.90 33.56
N VAL A 32 -0.02 -12.85 32.69
CA VAL A 32 1.33 -13.37 32.99
C VAL A 32 2.15 -12.31 33.71
N TRP A 33 2.02 -11.05 33.30
CA TRP A 33 2.89 -9.98 33.75
C TRP A 33 2.29 -9.04 34.80
N GLN A 34 0.95 -8.97 34.96
CA GLN A 34 0.28 -8.05 35.90
C GLN A 34 0.69 -6.56 35.73
N ILE A 35 1.19 -6.19 34.56
CA ILE A 35 1.74 -4.85 34.25
C ILE A 35 0.63 -3.84 33.92
N ALA A 36 -0.51 -4.33 33.42
CA ALA A 36 -1.61 -3.50 32.94
C ALA A 36 -2.59 -3.18 34.08
N ALA A 37 -2.48 -1.97 34.65
CA ALA A 37 -3.35 -1.50 35.73
C ALA A 37 -4.85 -1.42 35.34
N ASN A 38 -5.20 -1.42 34.04
CA ASN A 38 -6.58 -1.38 33.54
C ASN A 38 -6.77 -2.32 32.34
N ALA A 39 -6.61 -3.63 32.55
CA ALA A 39 -6.82 -4.65 31.51
C ALA A 39 -8.20 -4.53 30.82
N THR A 40 -9.24 -4.09 31.55
CA THR A 40 -10.60 -3.91 31.05
C THR A 40 -10.69 -2.96 29.85
N LEU A 41 -9.92 -1.87 29.85
CA LEU A 41 -9.94 -0.88 28.76
C LEU A 41 -9.26 -1.44 27.50
N LEU A 42 -8.19 -2.22 27.65
CA LEU A 42 -7.55 -2.90 26.53
C LEU A 42 -8.48 -3.95 25.90
N TYR A 43 -9.19 -4.73 26.72
CA TYR A 43 -10.19 -5.69 26.22
C TYR A 43 -11.35 -4.99 25.52
N LEU A 44 -11.81 -3.84 26.02
CA LEU A 44 -12.89 -3.07 25.37
C LEU A 44 -12.45 -2.55 24.00
N VAL A 45 -11.24 -2.01 23.88
CA VAL A 45 -10.67 -1.59 22.58
C VAL A 45 -10.52 -2.79 21.65
N GLY A 46 -10.03 -3.93 22.14
CA GLY A 46 -9.92 -5.17 21.35
C GLY A 46 -11.29 -5.70 20.87
N CYS A 47 -12.32 -5.68 21.72
CA CYS A 47 -13.68 -6.04 21.36
C CYS A 47 -14.27 -5.06 20.33
N ALA A 48 -14.05 -3.76 20.49
CA ALA A 48 -14.44 -2.75 19.51
C ALA A 48 -13.73 -2.98 18.16
N MET A 49 -12.45 -3.40 18.20
CA MET A 49 -11.69 -3.79 17.00
C MET A 49 -12.30 -4.98 16.27
N LEU A 50 -12.71 -6.02 17.00
CA LEU A 50 -13.41 -7.16 16.42
C LEU A 50 -14.77 -6.74 15.83
N ALA A 51 -15.53 -5.90 16.55
CA ALA A 51 -16.85 -5.46 16.12
C ALA A 51 -16.81 -4.64 14.82
N TYR A 52 -15.93 -3.63 14.72
CA TYR A 52 -15.85 -2.87 13.47
C TYR A 52 -15.25 -3.71 12.34
N ASN A 53 -14.26 -4.58 12.59
CA ASN A 53 -13.71 -5.45 11.54
C ASN A 53 -14.79 -6.41 11.00
N PHE A 54 -15.66 -6.92 11.88
CA PHE A 54 -16.80 -7.73 11.46
C PHE A 54 -17.83 -6.93 10.65
N ALA A 55 -18.14 -5.69 11.05
CA ALA A 55 -19.03 -4.81 10.31
C ALA A 55 -18.49 -4.47 8.91
N PHE A 56 -17.18 -4.17 8.80
CA PHE A 56 -16.52 -3.95 7.52
C PHE A 56 -16.49 -5.21 6.65
N TRP A 57 -16.29 -6.39 7.24
CA TRP A 57 -16.35 -7.66 6.52
C TRP A 57 -17.73 -7.91 5.91
N LEU A 58 -18.80 -7.65 6.67
CA LEU A 58 -20.18 -7.77 6.19
C LEU A 58 -20.49 -6.75 5.08
N SER A 59 -20.07 -5.50 5.26
CA SER A 59 -20.25 -4.41 4.28
C SER A 59 -19.51 -4.68 2.96
N GLN A 60 -18.28 -5.23 3.01
CA GLN A 60 -17.54 -5.62 1.82
C GLN A 60 -18.20 -6.76 1.04
N ARG A 61 -18.96 -7.62 1.72
CA ARG A 61 -19.73 -8.69 1.10
C ARG A 61 -21.02 -8.18 0.42
N ALA A 62 -21.53 -7.03 0.86
CA ALA A 62 -22.78 -6.43 0.38
C ALA A 62 -22.60 -5.35 -0.71
N VAL A 63 -21.44 -4.66 -0.77
CA VAL A 63 -21.24 -3.44 -1.60
C VAL A 63 -20.23 -3.67 -2.74
N TRP A 64 -20.55 -4.57 -3.66
CA TRP A 64 -19.76 -4.85 -4.88
C TRP A 64 -20.19 -4.04 -6.12
N THR A 65 -20.74 -2.82 -5.94
CA THR A 65 -21.39 -2.07 -7.04
C THR A 65 -20.85 -0.67 -7.35
N GLY A 66 -19.74 -0.18 -6.76
CA GLY A 66 -19.20 1.13 -7.17
C GLY A 66 -17.77 1.47 -6.73
N GLU A 67 -16.93 1.91 -7.68
CA GLU A 67 -15.50 2.24 -7.48
C GLU A 67 -15.25 3.41 -6.50
N ALA A 68 -16.13 4.42 -6.49
CA ALA A 68 -15.99 5.59 -5.60
C ALA A 68 -16.21 5.23 -4.11
N ASN A 69 -16.92 4.15 -3.81
CA ASN A 69 -17.08 3.68 -2.43
C ASN A 69 -15.82 2.96 -1.91
N VAL A 70 -15.01 2.37 -2.78
CA VAL A 70 -13.88 1.52 -2.34
C VAL A 70 -12.77 2.35 -1.70
N GLU A 71 -12.36 3.46 -2.32
CA GLU A 71 -11.30 4.32 -1.76
C GLU A 71 -11.74 4.98 -0.45
N ARG A 72 -12.99 5.46 -0.36
CA ARG A 72 -13.56 6.00 0.88
C ARG A 72 -13.64 4.93 1.98
N ASN A 73 -14.04 3.70 1.63
CA ASN A 73 -14.09 2.60 2.59
C ASN A 73 -12.69 2.28 3.12
N ILE A 74 -11.68 2.19 2.26
CA ILE A 74 -10.28 1.96 2.68
C ILE A 74 -9.79 3.11 3.58
N PHE A 75 -10.10 4.36 3.23
CA PHE A 75 -9.73 5.52 4.04
C PHE A 75 -10.34 5.47 5.45
N LEU A 76 -11.67 5.28 5.53
CA LEU A 76 -12.39 5.16 6.81
C LEU A 76 -11.85 3.99 7.63
N GLN A 77 -11.53 2.89 6.95
CA GLN A 77 -11.02 1.70 7.61
C GLN A 77 -9.63 1.95 8.22
N ILE A 78 -8.70 2.58 7.48
CA ILE A 78 -7.39 2.99 8.01
C ILE A 78 -7.56 3.95 9.19
N LEU A 79 -8.51 4.87 9.11
CA LEU A 79 -8.79 5.82 10.18
C LEU A 79 -9.27 5.14 11.47
N CYS A 80 -10.18 4.15 11.35
CA CYS A 80 -10.61 3.33 12.48
C CYS A 80 -9.45 2.56 13.10
N ASP A 81 -8.60 1.94 12.29
CA ASP A 81 -7.44 1.18 12.81
C ASP A 81 -6.45 2.09 13.52
N LEU A 82 -6.16 3.27 12.96
CA LEU A 82 -5.27 4.26 13.58
C LEU A 82 -5.83 4.75 14.91
N THR A 83 -7.14 5.00 14.97
CA THR A 83 -7.80 5.40 16.23
C THR A 83 -7.71 4.28 17.27
N ALA A 84 -7.95 3.04 16.87
CA ALA A 84 -7.85 1.89 17.77
C ALA A 84 -6.42 1.68 18.27
N LEU A 85 -5.41 1.78 17.38
CA LEU A 85 -4.00 1.73 17.76
C LEU A 85 -3.63 2.87 18.70
N THR A 86 -4.11 4.07 18.43
CA THR A 86 -3.89 5.25 19.28
C THR A 86 -4.44 5.03 20.68
N LEU A 87 -5.67 4.54 20.79
CA LEU A 87 -6.29 4.24 22.08
C LEU A 87 -5.55 3.14 22.83
N LEU A 88 -5.16 2.06 22.14
CA LEU A 88 -4.40 0.97 22.74
C LEU A 88 -3.07 1.47 23.32
N LEU A 89 -2.34 2.29 22.57
CA LEU A 89 -1.07 2.87 22.99
C LEU A 89 -1.24 3.91 24.08
N TYR A 90 -2.30 4.71 24.04
CA TYR A 90 -2.63 5.67 25.09
C TYR A 90 -2.84 4.98 26.44
N PHE A 91 -3.59 3.87 26.48
CA PHE A 91 -3.78 3.09 27.71
C PHE A 91 -2.53 2.31 28.15
N THR A 92 -1.45 2.34 27.38
CA THR A 92 -0.20 1.63 27.64
C THR A 92 1.02 2.56 27.54
N ASP A 93 0.90 3.80 28.01
CA ASP A 93 1.98 4.81 28.10
C ASP A 93 2.60 5.15 26.72
N LEU A 94 1.80 5.81 25.86
CA LEU A 94 2.08 6.04 24.44
C LEU A 94 3.52 6.51 24.13
N PRO A 95 4.10 7.52 24.83
CA PRO A 95 5.45 8.01 24.49
C PRO A 95 6.56 6.99 24.76
N ARG A 96 6.35 6.06 25.71
CA ARG A 96 7.35 5.07 26.12
C ARG A 96 7.06 3.67 25.56
N ASN A 97 6.00 3.54 24.76
CA ASN A 97 5.55 2.26 24.26
C ASN A 97 6.34 1.82 23.00
N PRO A 98 6.99 0.63 23.00
CA PRO A 98 7.77 0.16 21.85
C PRO A 98 6.90 -0.07 20.60
N PHE A 99 5.59 -0.28 20.76
CA PHE A 99 4.66 -0.49 19.65
C PHE A 99 4.27 0.81 18.92
N ILE A 100 4.80 1.98 19.30
CA ILE A 100 4.66 3.22 18.53
C ILE A 100 5.18 3.07 17.08
N VAL A 101 6.09 2.11 16.83
CA VAL A 101 6.55 1.80 15.48
C VAL A 101 5.46 1.21 14.57
N TYR A 102 4.35 0.70 15.13
CA TYR A 102 3.27 0.07 14.34
C TYR A 102 2.44 1.06 13.50
N TYR A 103 2.55 2.36 13.77
CA TYR A 103 2.01 3.38 12.87
C TYR A 103 2.64 3.31 11.47
N VAL A 104 3.90 2.86 11.35
CA VAL A 104 4.57 2.69 10.05
C VAL A 104 3.81 1.72 9.15
N PHE A 105 3.25 0.63 9.68
CA PHE A 105 2.45 -0.32 8.88
C PHE A 105 1.22 0.35 8.26
N HIS A 106 0.54 1.19 9.03
CA HIS A 106 -0.63 1.94 8.55
C HIS A 106 -0.23 2.96 7.48
N MET A 107 0.94 3.58 7.62
CA MET A 107 1.48 4.49 6.62
C MET A 107 1.84 3.78 5.31
N ILE A 108 2.40 2.56 5.39
CA ILE A 108 2.67 1.73 4.20
C ILE A 108 1.37 1.40 3.47
N ILE A 109 0.35 0.95 4.20
CA ILE A 109 -0.97 0.61 3.62
C ILE A 109 -1.60 1.86 2.99
N ALA A 110 -1.59 2.99 3.70
CA ALA A 110 -2.09 4.25 3.18
C ALA A 110 -1.38 4.68 1.89
N GLY A 111 -0.04 4.66 1.86
CA GLY A 111 0.76 5.02 0.69
C GLY A 111 0.59 4.11 -0.52
N MET A 112 0.37 2.81 -0.28
CA MET A 112 0.14 1.83 -1.33
C MET A 112 -1.27 1.90 -1.92
N TYR A 113 -2.30 2.12 -1.10
CA TYR A 113 -3.70 1.97 -1.51
C TYR A 113 -4.42 3.29 -1.82
N LEU A 114 -4.17 4.36 -1.05
CA LEU A 114 -4.85 5.64 -1.25
C LEU A 114 -4.22 6.42 -2.40
N ARG A 115 -5.01 7.21 -3.14
CA ARG A 115 -4.53 7.99 -4.29
C ARG A 115 -4.40 9.48 -3.96
N GLY A 116 -3.64 10.18 -4.80
CA GLY A 116 -3.49 11.63 -4.70
C GLY A 116 -2.87 12.07 -3.38
N ARG A 117 -3.58 12.95 -2.66
CA ARG A 117 -3.13 13.57 -1.39
C ARG A 117 -3.54 12.78 -0.14
N ALA A 118 -4.44 11.80 -0.27
CA ALA A 118 -5.03 11.10 0.87
C ALA A 118 -4.01 10.40 1.81
N PRO A 119 -2.92 9.74 1.33
CA PRO A 119 -1.89 9.20 2.24
C PRO A 119 -1.25 10.26 3.15
N TYR A 120 -1.02 11.47 2.63
CA TYR A 120 -0.42 12.57 3.40
C TYR A 120 -1.41 13.17 4.39
N VAL A 121 -2.70 13.19 4.07
CA VAL A 121 -3.76 13.57 5.03
C VAL A 121 -3.79 12.58 6.20
N VAL A 122 -3.66 11.28 5.93
CA VAL A 122 -3.59 10.24 6.98
C VAL A 122 -2.34 10.42 7.86
N ALA A 123 -1.18 10.74 7.27
CA ALA A 123 0.02 11.05 8.04
C ALA A 123 -0.16 12.28 8.93
N ALA A 124 -0.69 13.37 8.38
CA ALA A 124 -0.95 14.59 9.13
C ALA A 124 -1.93 14.37 10.28
N LEU A 125 -3.00 13.60 10.04
CA LEU A 125 -3.97 13.26 11.07
C LEU A 125 -3.36 12.38 12.16
N THR A 126 -2.57 11.38 11.78
CA THR A 126 -1.81 10.54 12.73
C THR A 126 -0.86 11.39 13.60
N SER A 127 -0.08 12.28 12.98
CA SER A 127 0.81 13.19 13.71
C SER A 127 0.04 14.10 14.66
N ALA A 128 -1.11 14.63 14.23
CA ALA A 128 -1.96 15.48 15.06
C ALA A 128 -2.58 14.71 16.23
N MET A 129 -3.06 13.48 16.00
CA MET A 129 -3.63 12.63 17.06
C MET A 129 -2.58 12.27 18.12
N VAL A 130 -1.41 11.79 17.69
CA VAL A 130 -0.32 11.42 18.59
C VAL A 130 0.25 12.63 19.32
N GLY A 131 0.51 13.72 18.60
CA GLY A 131 1.01 14.96 19.20
C GLY A 131 0.00 15.58 20.16
N GLY A 132 -1.29 15.54 19.81
CA GLY A 132 -2.38 15.99 20.67
C GLY A 132 -2.43 15.22 21.98
N ILE A 133 -2.35 13.88 21.95
CA ILE A 133 -2.33 13.06 23.17
C ILE A 133 -1.08 13.37 24.00
N MET A 134 0.10 13.42 23.37
CA MET A 134 1.35 13.75 24.06
C MET A 134 1.29 15.12 24.76
N LEU A 135 0.72 16.14 24.11
CA LEU A 135 0.56 17.47 24.69
C LEU A 135 -0.48 17.51 25.80
N LEU A 136 -1.63 16.84 25.62
CA LEU A 136 -2.68 16.77 26.62
C LEU A 136 -2.22 16.02 27.89
N GLU A 137 -1.42 14.96 27.71
CA GLU A 137 -0.79 14.22 28.81
C GLU A 137 0.25 15.10 29.53
N TYR A 138 1.08 15.83 28.78
CA TYR A 138 2.07 16.75 29.34
C TYR A 138 1.44 17.90 30.15
N TRP A 139 0.31 18.45 29.71
CA TRP A 139 -0.43 19.47 30.45
C TRP A 139 -1.30 18.91 31.59
N GLY A 140 -1.35 17.59 31.76
CA GLY A 140 -2.16 16.95 32.82
C GLY A 140 -3.67 17.06 32.60
N VAL A 141 -4.12 17.36 31.37
CA VAL A 141 -5.55 17.44 31.03
C VAL A 141 -6.19 16.05 31.01
N ILE A 142 -5.43 15.04 30.56
CA ILE A 142 -5.86 13.64 30.50
C ILE A 142 -5.05 12.80 31.49
N PRO A 143 -5.65 11.74 32.08
CA PRO A 143 -4.94 10.87 33.00
C PRO A 143 -3.83 10.09 32.28
N ARG A 144 -2.72 9.89 32.99
CA ARG A 144 -1.59 9.09 32.52
C ARG A 144 -1.75 7.63 32.93
N TYR A 145 -1.60 6.71 31.98
CA TYR A 145 -1.68 5.27 32.20
C TYR A 145 -0.30 4.62 32.07
N ALA A 146 0.52 4.71 33.12
CA ALA A 146 1.87 4.16 33.12
C ALA A 146 1.87 2.61 33.16
N LEU A 147 2.72 1.99 32.33
CA LEU A 147 2.99 0.55 32.39
C LEU A 147 3.80 0.21 33.65
N ARG A 148 3.25 -0.63 34.54
CA ARG A 148 3.91 -1.04 35.79
C ARG A 148 4.86 -2.22 35.56
N PHE A 149 5.99 -1.99 34.90
CA PHE A 149 6.99 -3.04 34.65
C PHE A 149 7.72 -3.53 35.93
N SER A 150 7.71 -2.74 37.02
CA SER A 150 8.29 -3.09 38.31
C SER A 150 7.69 -2.20 39.41
N ALA A 151 7.75 -2.59 40.68
CA ALA A 151 7.33 -1.75 41.82
C ALA A 151 8.09 -0.41 41.91
N ALA A 152 9.24 -0.29 41.23
CA ALA A 152 9.99 0.95 41.05
C ALA A 152 9.57 1.78 39.83
N ALA A 153 8.56 1.35 39.05
CA ALA A 153 8.08 2.09 37.87
C ALA A 153 7.42 3.42 38.24
N ASP A 154 6.83 3.51 39.44
CA ASP A 154 6.30 4.75 40.01
C ASP A 154 7.40 5.79 40.33
N ALA A 155 8.68 5.36 40.34
CA ALA A 155 9.84 6.24 40.56
C ALA A 155 10.48 6.76 39.25
N ARG A 156 9.93 6.43 38.07
CA ARG A 156 10.42 7.02 36.82
C ARG A 156 9.99 8.49 36.75
N PRO A 157 10.93 9.45 36.62
CA PRO A 157 10.58 10.85 36.51
C PRO A 157 9.69 11.10 35.29
N ASP A 158 8.86 12.13 35.38
CA ASP A 158 8.08 12.61 34.26
C ASP A 158 9.00 12.93 33.08
N LEU A 159 8.49 12.71 31.86
CA LEU A 159 9.25 13.01 30.65
C LEU A 159 9.56 14.50 30.62
N HIS A 160 10.84 14.86 30.56
CA HIS A 160 11.22 16.24 30.27
C HIS A 160 10.67 16.64 28.90
N TYR A 161 10.32 17.93 28.75
CA TYR A 161 9.78 18.48 27.51
C TYR A 161 10.66 18.14 26.28
N LEU A 162 11.99 18.16 26.45
CA LEU A 162 12.94 17.82 25.38
C LEU A 162 12.88 16.34 24.97
N GLU A 163 12.65 15.42 25.90
CA GLU A 163 12.50 13.99 25.60
C GLU A 163 11.20 13.75 24.83
N LEU A 164 10.10 14.36 25.28
CA LEU A 164 8.82 14.27 24.60
C LEU A 164 8.88 14.84 23.17
N LEU A 165 9.51 16.02 23.02
CA LEU A 165 9.73 16.65 21.73
C LEU A 165 10.60 15.78 20.82
N ALA A 166 11.68 15.19 21.34
CA ALA A 166 12.55 14.31 20.57
C ALA A 166 11.81 13.07 20.07
N ILE A 167 11.01 12.42 20.93
CA ILE A 167 10.19 11.27 20.56
C ILE A 167 9.15 11.68 19.50
N PHE A 168 8.49 12.81 19.69
CA PHE A 168 7.48 13.31 18.74
C PHE A 168 8.08 13.64 17.36
N VAL A 169 9.24 14.30 17.32
CA VAL A 169 9.96 14.62 16.07
C VAL A 169 10.44 13.34 15.40
N ALA A 170 11.02 12.39 16.16
CA ALA A 170 11.40 11.08 15.63
C ALA A 170 10.20 10.31 15.05
N PHE A 171 9.07 10.32 15.77
CA PHE A 171 7.83 9.71 15.30
C PHE A 171 7.31 10.36 14.01
N CYS A 172 7.20 11.70 13.99
CA CYS A 172 6.71 12.42 12.82
C CYS A 172 7.64 12.19 11.61
N SER A 173 8.95 12.30 11.79
CA SER A 173 9.90 12.03 10.71
C SER A 173 9.73 10.60 10.17
N ALA A 174 9.64 9.58 11.03
CA ALA A 174 9.43 8.20 10.60
C ALA A 174 8.12 8.02 9.80
N VAL A 175 7.01 8.57 10.28
CA VAL A 175 5.70 8.50 9.62
C VAL A 175 5.73 9.19 8.25
N TRP A 176 6.26 10.42 8.19
CA TRP A 176 6.31 11.20 6.96
C TRP A 176 7.28 10.61 5.92
N ILE A 177 8.45 10.15 6.36
CA ILE A 177 9.42 9.44 5.51
C ILE A 177 8.80 8.15 4.96
N THR A 178 8.07 7.40 5.78
CA THR A 178 7.39 6.17 5.34
C THR A 178 6.34 6.46 4.26
N VAL A 179 5.48 7.45 4.46
CA VAL A 179 4.48 7.83 3.45
C VAL A 179 5.16 8.32 2.17
N TYR A 180 6.22 9.12 2.28
CA TYR A 180 6.99 9.57 1.12
C TYR A 180 7.58 8.40 0.33
N PHE A 181 8.32 7.49 0.99
CA PHE A 181 8.94 6.36 0.30
C PHE A 181 7.91 5.42 -0.32
N THR A 182 6.87 5.08 0.41
CA THR A 182 5.85 4.12 -0.08
C THR A 182 5.09 4.69 -1.28
N THR A 183 4.73 5.98 -1.24
CA THR A 183 4.11 6.65 -2.39
C THR A 183 5.08 6.83 -3.57
N ALA A 184 6.36 7.12 -3.32
CA ALA A 184 7.38 7.24 -4.35
C ALA A 184 7.66 5.89 -5.04
N ILE A 185 7.84 4.82 -4.27
CA ILE A 185 8.05 3.45 -4.77
C ILE A 185 6.85 3.04 -5.62
N ARG A 186 5.63 3.26 -5.13
CA ARG A 186 4.42 2.96 -5.91
C ARG A 186 4.40 3.70 -7.26
N ARG A 187 4.69 5.01 -7.27
CA ARG A 187 4.73 5.80 -8.50
C ARG A 187 5.81 5.31 -9.46
N TYR A 188 6.96 4.90 -8.94
CA TYR A 188 8.04 4.33 -9.72
C TYR A 188 7.62 3.01 -10.38
N VAL A 189 7.03 2.09 -9.60
CA VAL A 189 6.53 0.79 -10.07
C VAL A 189 5.42 0.98 -11.12
N ASP A 190 4.48 1.90 -10.89
CA ASP A 190 3.40 2.20 -11.86
C ASP A 190 3.97 2.71 -13.21
N ARG A 191 5.02 3.53 -13.18
CA ARG A 191 5.71 4.03 -14.38
C ARG A 191 6.49 2.94 -15.10
N ALA A 192 7.27 2.15 -14.37
CA ALA A 192 8.03 1.04 -14.93
C ALA A 192 7.11 0.02 -15.65
N HIS A 193 5.97 -0.32 -15.03
CA HIS A 193 4.98 -1.18 -15.67
C HIS A 193 4.32 -0.56 -16.91
N ALA A 194 4.12 0.76 -16.93
CA ALA A 194 3.60 1.43 -18.12
C ALA A 194 4.60 1.36 -19.29
N GLU A 195 5.89 1.54 -19.01
CA GLU A 195 6.96 1.43 -20.00
C GLU A 195 7.11 0.01 -20.56
N ILE A 196 7.07 -1.01 -19.69
CA ILE A 196 7.11 -2.43 -20.09
C ILE A 196 5.94 -2.75 -21.03
N ARG A 197 4.71 -2.36 -20.67
CA ARG A 197 3.54 -2.57 -21.53
C ARG A 197 3.64 -1.89 -22.89
N GLN A 198 4.30 -0.73 -22.96
CA GLN A 198 4.51 -0.03 -24.23
C GLN A 198 5.53 -0.77 -25.09
N LYS A 199 6.62 -1.27 -24.49
CA LYS A 199 7.63 -2.07 -25.18
C LYS A 199 7.06 -3.39 -25.72
N GLU A 200 6.26 -4.10 -24.93
CA GLU A 200 5.56 -5.32 -25.36
C GLU A 200 4.64 -5.07 -26.56
N LYS A 201 3.87 -3.98 -26.55
CA LYS A 201 3.04 -3.59 -27.70
C LYS A 201 3.86 -3.32 -28.96
N MET A 202 5.00 -2.63 -28.83
CA MET A 202 5.88 -2.34 -29.97
C MET A 202 6.50 -3.61 -30.55
N LEU A 203 6.91 -4.56 -29.70
CA LEU A 203 7.40 -5.86 -30.14
C LEU A 203 6.31 -6.66 -30.86
N GLY A 204 5.08 -6.67 -30.34
CA GLY A 204 3.94 -7.31 -31.00
C GLY A 204 3.64 -6.71 -32.38
N ILE A 205 3.68 -5.38 -32.52
CA ILE A 205 3.56 -4.70 -33.82
C ILE A 205 4.72 -5.07 -34.74
N GLY A 206 5.96 -5.10 -34.23
CA GLY A 206 7.13 -5.48 -35.02
C GLY A 206 7.06 -6.91 -35.57
N GLN A 207 6.57 -7.86 -34.77
CA GLN A 207 6.33 -9.24 -35.21
C GLN A 207 5.23 -9.32 -36.27
N LEU A 208 4.15 -8.56 -36.12
CA LEU A 208 3.09 -8.48 -37.12
C LEU A 208 3.63 -7.91 -38.44
N VAL A 209 4.38 -6.81 -38.38
CA VAL A 209 4.99 -6.17 -39.56
C VAL A 209 5.97 -7.12 -40.25
N ALA A 210 6.82 -7.83 -39.50
CA ALA A 210 7.71 -8.84 -40.07
C ALA A 210 6.94 -9.98 -40.74
N GLY A 211 5.86 -10.45 -40.12
CA GLY A 211 4.96 -11.44 -40.71
C GLY A 211 4.30 -10.95 -42.00
N ILE A 212 3.80 -9.72 -42.02
CA ILE A 212 3.21 -9.09 -43.22
C ILE A 212 4.27 -8.91 -44.31
N ALA A 213 5.47 -8.42 -43.96
CA ALA A 213 6.56 -8.23 -44.91
C ALA A 213 6.96 -9.56 -45.57
N HIS A 214 7.05 -10.64 -44.79
CA HIS A 214 7.31 -11.97 -45.32
C HIS A 214 6.18 -12.45 -46.27
N GLN A 215 4.91 -12.21 -45.88
CA GLN A 215 3.76 -12.55 -46.74
C GLN A 215 3.67 -11.72 -48.02
N ILE A 216 4.20 -10.49 -48.04
CA ILE A 216 4.30 -9.65 -49.25
C ILE A 216 5.50 -10.04 -50.11
N ALA A 217 6.63 -10.43 -49.51
CA ALA A 217 7.81 -10.87 -50.24
C ALA A 217 7.50 -12.10 -51.11
N ASN A 218 6.77 -13.08 -50.56
CA ASN A 218 6.43 -14.31 -51.27
C ASN A 218 5.76 -14.11 -52.65
N PRO A 219 4.66 -13.34 -52.78
CA PRO A 219 4.07 -13.06 -54.10
C PRO A 219 4.96 -12.17 -54.97
N LEU A 220 5.74 -11.26 -54.39
CA LEU A 220 6.65 -10.39 -55.14
C LEU A 220 7.77 -11.20 -55.81
N ASP A 221 8.35 -12.16 -55.09
CA ASP A 221 9.32 -13.12 -55.60
C ASP A 221 8.71 -13.96 -56.74
N GLY A 222 7.43 -14.34 -56.60
CA GLY A 222 6.66 -14.97 -57.66
C GLY A 222 6.55 -14.12 -58.93
N VAL A 223 6.20 -12.83 -58.79
CA VAL A 223 6.11 -11.89 -59.91
C VAL A 223 7.47 -11.67 -60.57
N GLN A 224 8.55 -11.51 -59.79
CA GLN A 224 9.90 -11.39 -60.33
C GLN A 224 10.31 -12.62 -61.13
N ASN A 225 10.01 -13.82 -60.63
CA ASN A 225 10.31 -15.07 -61.32
C ASN A 225 9.56 -15.17 -62.67
N CYS A 226 8.28 -14.79 -62.69
CA CYS A 226 7.50 -14.72 -63.93
C CYS A 226 8.11 -13.72 -64.93
N LEU A 227 8.47 -12.51 -64.49
CA LEU A 227 9.11 -11.49 -65.33
C LEU A 227 10.46 -11.98 -65.89
N GLN A 228 11.27 -12.64 -65.06
CA GLN A 228 12.57 -13.17 -65.46
C GLN A 228 12.43 -14.26 -66.53
N ARG A 229 11.47 -15.20 -66.36
CA ARG A 229 11.17 -16.22 -67.37
C ARG A 229 10.71 -15.63 -68.70
N ILE A 230 9.86 -14.61 -68.67
CA ILE A 230 9.42 -13.91 -69.89
C ILE A 230 10.62 -13.24 -70.56
N GLY A 231 11.47 -12.57 -69.78
CA GLY A 231 12.69 -11.92 -70.28
C GLY A 231 13.68 -12.89 -70.92
N GLU A 232 13.91 -14.07 -70.33
CA GLU A 232 14.71 -15.14 -70.94
C GLU A 232 14.09 -15.64 -72.24
N SER A 233 12.79 -15.91 -72.26
CA SER A 233 12.08 -16.37 -73.46
C SER A 233 12.15 -15.37 -74.63
N VAL A 234 12.20 -14.07 -74.35
CA VAL A 234 12.34 -13.01 -75.38
C VAL A 234 13.79 -12.91 -75.89
N LYS A 235 14.77 -13.29 -75.08
CA LYS A 235 16.20 -13.25 -75.43
C LYS A 235 16.59 -14.38 -76.38
N ASP A 236 15.93 -15.52 -76.26
CA ASP A 236 16.17 -16.71 -77.09
C ASP A 236 15.38 -16.70 -78.43
N ASP A 237 14.45 -15.77 -78.61
CA ASP A 237 13.64 -15.63 -79.83
C ASP A 237 14.02 -14.36 -80.62
N ALA A 238 14.80 -14.53 -81.69
CA ALA A 238 15.42 -13.46 -82.48
C ALA A 238 14.42 -12.48 -83.14
N ARG A 239 13.13 -12.86 -83.27
CA ARG A 239 12.08 -11.97 -83.81
C ARG A 239 11.49 -11.01 -82.77
N LEU A 240 11.55 -11.36 -81.48
CA LEU A 240 11.00 -10.55 -80.40
C LEU A 240 12.02 -9.52 -79.87
N THR A 241 13.31 -9.79 -80.04
CA THR A 241 14.40 -8.90 -79.62
C THR A 241 14.44 -7.58 -80.37
N GLU A 242 13.87 -7.53 -81.59
CA GLU A 242 13.76 -6.32 -82.42
C GLU A 242 12.71 -5.32 -81.90
N TYR A 243 11.71 -5.77 -81.14
CA TYR A 243 10.61 -4.94 -80.61
C TYR A 243 10.86 -4.36 -79.21
N VAL A 244 11.85 -4.88 -78.47
CA VAL A 244 12.12 -4.53 -77.05
C VAL A 244 13.26 -3.52 -76.91
N ARG A 245 13.88 -3.12 -78.02
CA ARG A 245 14.94 -2.08 -78.04
C ARG A 245 14.35 -0.68 -77.96
#